data_AF-A0A3M1I440-F1
#
_entry.id   AF-A0A3M1I440-F1
#
_cell.length_a   1.000
_cell.length_b   1.000
_cell.length_c   1.000
_cell.angle_alpha   90.00
_cell.angle_beta   90.00
_cell.angle_gamma   90.00
#
_symmetry.space_group_name_H-M   'P 1'
#
loop_
_entity.id
_entity.type
_entity.pdbx_description
1 polymer ?
#
loop_
_entity_poly.entity_id
_entity_poly.type
_entity_poly.pdbx_seq_one_letter_code
_entity_poly.pdbx_strand_id
1 'polypeptide(L)'
;MAKYKSYRKEVPRRPRGVVHPIWRGFGCLLIVILPLLSYVIAVEVVNYGLQAGWPLPRELFVPIRAPRLLWRVSVLVPVLSWLSQQRNLVAYLSVALLVLVFLGGIFSLLYALLYRFIGPPRYGPLDVPPPKHKPKPYKR
;
A
#
# COMPACT_ATOMS: atom_id res chain seq x y z
N MET A 1 32.44 -8.42 47.84
CA MET A 1 31.93 -7.18 48.46
C MET A 1 31.28 -6.33 47.38
N ALA A 2 29.96 -6.16 47.42
CA ALA A 2 29.23 -5.29 46.49
C ALA A 2 28.27 -4.41 47.31
N LYS A 3 28.80 -3.31 47.83
CA LYS A 3 28.06 -2.26 48.54
C LYS A 3 28.10 -1.04 47.61
N TYR A 4 26.99 -0.33 47.45
CA TYR A 4 26.74 0.76 46.49
C TYR A 4 26.33 0.33 45.08
N LYS A 5 25.13 -0.26 44.95
CA LYS A 5 24.32 -0.05 43.74
C LYS A 5 23.61 1.30 43.91
N SER A 6 24.09 2.31 43.20
CA SER A 6 23.41 3.60 43.12
C SER A 6 22.03 3.41 42.48
N TYR A 7 21.01 3.98 43.11
CA TYR A 7 19.63 3.93 42.63
C TYR A 7 19.49 4.88 41.43
N ARG A 8 20.05 4.48 40.29
CA ARG A 8 19.87 5.21 39.03
C ARG A 8 18.46 4.90 38.56
N LYS A 9 17.56 5.88 38.66
CA LYS A 9 16.21 5.79 38.07
C LYS A 9 16.39 5.60 36.57
N GLU A 10 16.21 4.37 36.08
CA GLU A 10 16.24 4.09 34.65
C GLU A 10 15.09 4.87 34.02
N VAL A 11 15.41 5.87 33.20
CA VAL A 11 14.41 6.59 32.41
C VAL A 11 13.73 5.54 31.52
N PRO A 12 12.38 5.41 31.55
CA PRO A 12 11.69 4.42 30.74
C PRO A 12 12.07 4.64 29.27
N ARG A 13 12.73 3.66 28.68
CA ARG A 13 13.23 3.74 27.31
C ARG A 13 12.06 3.73 26.35
N ARG A 14 12.10 4.61 25.34
CA ARG A 14 11.08 4.66 24.29
C ARG A 14 10.94 3.27 23.65
N PRO A 15 9.71 2.76 23.46
CA PRO A 15 9.50 1.42 22.93
C PRO A 15 10.16 1.26 21.56
N ARG A 16 10.79 0.10 21.34
CA ARG A 16 11.34 -0.28 20.03
C ARG A 16 10.21 -0.55 19.05
N GLY A 17 10.43 -0.27 17.76
CA GLY A 17 9.43 -0.52 16.71
C GLY A 17 8.31 0.52 16.61
N VAL A 18 8.40 1.63 17.34
CA VAL A 18 7.46 2.74 17.18
C VAL A 18 7.81 3.49 15.90
N VAL A 19 7.11 3.15 14.81
CA VAL A 19 7.16 3.90 13.55
C VAL A 19 6.81 5.35 13.86
N HIS A 20 7.65 6.30 13.40
CA HIS A 20 7.40 7.72 13.66
C HIS A 20 5.99 8.08 13.17
N PRO A 21 5.19 8.83 13.94
CA PRO A 21 3.80 9.14 13.60
C PRO A 21 3.63 9.75 12.20
N ILE A 22 4.60 10.56 11.76
CA ILE A 22 4.63 11.17 10.43
C ILE A 22 4.67 10.12 9.31
N TRP A 23 5.48 9.07 9.46
CA TRP A 23 5.59 7.98 8.48
C TRP A 23 4.29 7.17 8.38
N ARG A 24 3.53 7.05 9.48
CA ARG A 24 2.17 6.47 9.47
C ARG A 24 1.17 7.37 8.76
N GLY A 25 1.26 8.68 8.96
CA GLY A 25 0.38 9.67 8.32
C GLY A 25 0.51 9.68 6.80
N PHE A 26 1.73 9.61 6.28
CA PHE A 26 1.96 9.58 4.83
C PHE A 26 1.34 8.34 4.17
N GLY A 27 1.47 7.16 4.79
CA GLY A 27 0.85 5.94 4.29
C GLY A 27 -0.68 6.03 4.24
N CYS A 28 -1.31 6.62 5.27
CA CYS A 28 -2.76 6.84 5.29
C CYS A 28 -3.22 7.78 4.17
N LEU A 29 -2.47 8.86 3.93
CA LEU A 29 -2.75 9.80 2.85
C LEU A 29 -2.61 9.15 1.47
N LEU A 30 -1.58 8.32 1.27
CA LEU A 30 -1.38 7.56 0.03
C LEU A 30 -2.53 6.60 -0.27
N ILE A 31 -3.13 5.96 0.74
CA ILE A 31 -4.30 5.05 0.55
C ILE A 31 -5.48 5.76 -0.12
N VAL A 32 -5.66 7.06 0.11
CA VAL A 32 -6.74 7.84 -0.50
C VAL A 32 -6.30 8.45 -1.83
N ILE A 33 -5.10 9.01 -1.88
CA ILE A 33 -4.63 9.75 -3.06
C ILE A 33 -4.32 8.82 -4.23
N LEU A 34 -3.69 7.67 -3.99
CA LEU A 34 -3.33 6.74 -5.07
C LEU A 34 -4.53 6.22 -5.86
N PRO A 35 -5.62 5.68 -5.27
CA PRO A 35 -6.75 5.20 -6.05
C PRO A 35 -7.43 6.32 -6.83
N LEU A 36 -7.48 7.53 -6.26
CA LEU A 36 -8.05 8.68 -6.94
C LEU A 36 -7.22 9.09 -8.16
N LEU A 37 -5.90 9.24 -8.00
CA LEU A 37 -4.99 9.52 -9.11
C LEU A 37 -5.01 8.42 -10.16
N SER A 38 -5.03 7.16 -9.72
CA SER A 38 -5.02 6.02 -10.62
C SER A 38 -6.24 5.99 -11.53
N TYR A 39 -7.42 6.30 -10.97
CA TYR A 39 -8.65 6.37 -11.75
C TYR A 39 -8.60 7.48 -12.81
N VAL A 40 -8.14 8.68 -12.43
CA VAL A 40 -8.03 9.82 -13.37
C VAL A 40 -7.08 9.47 -14.51
N ILE A 41 -5.90 8.92 -14.21
CA ILE A 41 -4.92 8.51 -15.21
C ILE A 41 -5.52 7.43 -16.12
N ALA A 42 -6.25 6.46 -15.56
CA ALA A 42 -6.84 5.38 -16.35
C ALA A 42 -7.89 5.87 -17.34
N VAL A 43 -8.72 6.85 -16.95
CA VAL A 43 -9.70 7.46 -17.86
C VAL A 43 -8.99 8.10 -19.05
N GLU A 44 -7.94 8.89 -18.79
CA GLU A 44 -7.17 9.53 -19.86
C GLU A 44 -6.44 8.52 -20.75
N VAL A 45 -5.82 7.50 -20.17
CA VAL A 45 -5.11 6.45 -20.93
C VAL A 45 -6.06 5.68 -21.84
N VAL A 46 -7.26 5.32 -21.35
CA VAL A 46 -8.26 4.62 -22.17
C VAL A 46 -8.78 5.53 -23.28
N ASN A 47 -9.10 6.79 -22.98
CA ASN A 47 -9.60 7.74 -23.97
C ASN A 47 -8.55 8.03 -25.06
N TYR A 48 -7.29 8.23 -24.66
CA TYR A 48 -6.17 8.40 -25.58
C TYR A 48 -5.94 7.14 -26.41
N GLY A 49 -5.95 5.96 -25.79
CA GLY A 49 -5.76 4.68 -26.48
C GLY A 49 -6.86 4.40 -27.52
N LEU A 50 -8.10 4.79 -27.24
CA LEU A 50 -9.20 4.71 -28.20
C LEU A 50 -9.01 5.65 -29.40
N GLN A 51 -8.54 6.87 -29.17
CA GLN A 51 -8.24 7.83 -30.24
C GLN A 51 -7.04 7.38 -31.09
N ALA A 52 -6.01 6.81 -30.46
CA ALA A 52 -4.81 6.31 -31.10
C ALA A 52 -4.97 4.93 -31.76
N GLY A 53 -6.13 4.28 -31.61
CA GLY A 53 -6.41 2.97 -32.20
C GLY A 53 -5.64 1.82 -31.55
N TRP A 54 -5.35 1.89 -30.25
CA TRP A 54 -4.66 0.82 -29.54
C TRP A 54 -5.49 -0.47 -29.56
N PRO A 55 -4.84 -1.66 -29.71
CA PRO A 55 -5.53 -2.95 -29.74
C PRO A 55 -5.99 -3.35 -28.33
N LEU A 56 -7.02 -2.68 -27.82
CA LEU A 56 -7.65 -3.00 -26.55
C LEU A 56 -8.65 -4.16 -26.74
N PRO A 57 -8.65 -5.17 -25.85
CA PRO A 57 -9.59 -6.28 -25.92
C PRO A 57 -11.03 -5.76 -25.87
N ARG A 58 -11.88 -6.27 -26.78
CA ARG A 58 -13.27 -5.80 -26.93
C ARG A 58 -14.11 -6.11 -25.70
N GLU A 59 -13.69 -7.12 -24.94
CA GLU A 59 -14.30 -7.58 -23.70
C GLU A 59 -14.33 -6.48 -22.62
N LEU A 60 -13.39 -5.53 -22.65
CA LEU A 60 -13.32 -4.43 -21.69
C LEU A 60 -14.40 -3.36 -21.90
N PHE A 61 -14.99 -3.30 -23.09
CA PHE A 61 -16.02 -2.31 -23.44
C PHE A 61 -17.45 -2.85 -23.24
N VAL A 62 -17.58 -4.09 -22.77
CA VAL A 62 -18.88 -4.72 -22.52
C VAL A 62 -19.53 -4.08 -21.28
N PRO A 63 -20.83 -3.71 -21.35
CA PRO A 63 -21.55 -3.19 -20.19
C PRO A 63 -21.68 -4.27 -19.10
N ILE A 64 -21.66 -3.85 -17.84
CA ILE A 64 -21.77 -4.76 -16.69
C ILE A 64 -23.14 -5.44 -16.71
N ARG A 65 -23.15 -6.77 -16.84
CA ARG A 65 -24.36 -7.59 -16.69
C ARG A 65 -24.43 -8.13 -15.28
N ALA A 66 -25.26 -7.54 -14.44
CA ALA A 66 -25.48 -8.04 -13.09
C ALA A 66 -26.32 -9.34 -13.11
N PRO A 67 -25.99 -10.35 -12.28
CA PRO A 67 -26.79 -11.57 -12.17
C PRO A 67 -28.23 -11.27 -11.76
N ARG A 68 -29.17 -12.10 -12.26
CA ARG A 68 -30.62 -11.92 -12.06
C ARG A 68 -31.03 -11.83 -10.59
N LEU A 69 -30.27 -12.44 -9.67
CA LEU A 69 -30.52 -12.37 -8.23
C LEU A 69 -30.38 -10.95 -7.66
N LEU A 70 -29.42 -10.15 -8.15
CA LEU A 70 -29.17 -8.80 -7.63
C LEU A 70 -30.32 -7.84 -7.98
N TRP A 71 -30.97 -8.04 -9.13
CA TRP A 71 -32.13 -7.25 -9.54
C TRP A 71 -33.40 -7.52 -8.71
N ARG A 72 -33.45 -8.62 -7.95
CA ARG A 72 -34.57 -8.93 -7.07
C ARG A 72 -34.58 -8.05 -5.80
N VAL A 73 -33.43 -7.48 -5.44
CA VAL A 73 -33.31 -6.61 -4.26
C VAL A 73 -33.62 -5.17 -4.68
N SER A 74 -34.84 -4.70 -4.37
CA SER A 74 -35.31 -3.35 -4.77
C SER A 74 -34.39 -2.20 -4.35
N VAL A 75 -33.69 -2.33 -3.22
CA VAL A 75 -32.75 -1.31 -2.72
C VAL A 75 -31.52 -1.14 -3.64
N LEU A 76 -31.08 -2.22 -4.29
CA LEU A 76 -29.88 -2.20 -5.12
C LEU A 76 -30.17 -1.70 -6.55
N VAL A 77 -31.43 -1.75 -7.00
CA VAL A 77 -31.86 -1.37 -8.35
C VAL A 77 -31.34 0.00 -8.79
N PRO A 78 -31.50 1.11 -8.04
CA PRO A 78 -31.04 2.43 -8.49
C PRO A 78 -29.52 2.50 -8.67
N VAL A 79 -28.77 1.82 -7.80
CA VAL A 79 -27.30 1.76 -7.87
C VAL A 79 -26.88 0.91 -9.08
N LEU A 80 -27.48 -0.26 -9.25
CA LEU A 80 -27.23 -1.16 -10.39
C LEU A 80 -27.56 -0.50 -11.72
N SER A 81 -28.67 0.25 -11.82
CA SER A 81 -29.02 0.98 -13.03
C SER A 81 -28.00 2.07 -13.35
N TRP A 82 -27.56 2.83 -12.34
CA TRP A 82 -26.54 3.87 -12.52
C TRP A 82 -25.20 3.28 -12.97
N LEU A 83 -24.74 2.19 -12.34
CA LEU A 83 -23.53 1.47 -12.74
C LEU A 83 -23.62 0.92 -14.17
N SER A 84 -24.78 0.37 -14.55
CA SER A 84 -24.99 -0.19 -15.89
C SER A 84 -25.01 0.87 -17.01
N GLN A 85 -25.32 2.12 -16.67
CA GLN A 85 -25.33 3.25 -17.61
C GLN A 85 -23.92 3.74 -17.98
N GLN A 86 -22.93 3.48 -17.12
CA GLN A 86 -21.56 3.90 -17.35
C GLN A 86 -20.93 3.11 -18.49
N ARG A 87 -20.66 3.80 -19.61
CA ARG A 87 -19.95 3.21 -20.76
C ARG A 87 -18.50 2.94 -20.37
N ASN A 88 -17.97 1.78 -20.77
CA ASN A 88 -16.55 1.41 -20.63
C ASN A 88 -16.02 1.34 -19.18
N LEU A 89 -16.89 1.21 -18.19
CA LEU A 89 -16.50 1.19 -16.77
C LEU A 89 -15.47 0.08 -16.47
N VAL A 90 -15.65 -1.10 -17.07
CA VAL A 90 -14.72 -2.23 -16.90
C VAL A 90 -13.32 -1.88 -17.42
N ALA A 91 -13.22 -1.25 -18.60
CA ALA A 91 -11.95 -0.77 -19.15
C ALA A 91 -11.26 0.23 -18.20
N TYR A 92 -11.99 1.22 -17.70
CA TYR A 92 -11.45 2.21 -16.78
C TYR A 92 -10.96 1.56 -15.49
N LEU A 93 -11.74 0.66 -14.89
CA LEU A 93 -11.34 -0.03 -13.65
C LEU A 93 -10.15 -0.98 -13.86
N SER A 94 -10.09 -1.70 -14.98
CA SER A 94 -8.96 -2.60 -15.25
C SER A 94 -7.66 -1.81 -15.41
N VAL A 95 -7.70 -0.71 -16.17
CA VAL A 95 -6.52 0.14 -16.35
C VAL A 95 -6.18 0.86 -15.06
N ALA A 96 -7.18 1.33 -14.30
CA ALA A 96 -6.96 1.95 -12.98
C ALA A 96 -6.33 0.96 -12.00
N LEU A 97 -6.68 -0.31 -12.04
CA LEU A 97 -6.04 -1.31 -11.18
C LEU A 97 -4.58 -1.53 -11.59
N LEU A 98 -4.28 -1.61 -12.89
CA LEU A 98 -2.91 -1.72 -13.39
C LEU A 98 -2.07 -0.50 -13.01
N VAL A 99 -2.59 0.71 -13.22
CA VAL A 99 -1.93 1.97 -12.86
C VAL A 99 -1.75 2.07 -11.35
N LEU A 100 -2.71 1.59 -10.56
CA LEU A 100 -2.64 1.61 -9.09
C LEU A 100 -1.51 0.72 -8.58
N VAL A 101 -1.41 -0.51 -9.12
CA VAL A 101 -0.33 -1.44 -8.77
C VAL A 101 1.02 -0.87 -9.20
N PHE A 102 1.09 -0.28 -10.40
CA PHE A 102 2.31 0.33 -10.91
C PHE A 102 2.78 1.52 -10.06
N LEU A 103 1.91 2.52 -9.86
CA LEU A 103 2.20 3.69 -9.01
C LEU A 103 2.45 3.28 -7.57
N GLY A 104 1.63 2.39 -7.02
CA GLY A 104 1.80 1.86 -5.67
C GLY A 104 3.16 1.16 -5.50
N GLY A 105 3.59 0.40 -6.51
CA GLY A 105 4.93 -0.20 -6.56
C GLY A 105 6.03 0.85 -6.55
N ILE A 106 5.92 1.89 -7.39
CA ILE A 106 6.89 3.00 -7.42
C ILE A 106 6.95 3.72 -6.06
N PHE A 107 5.80 4.10 -5.50
CA PHE A 107 5.75 4.76 -4.19
C PHE A 107 6.29 3.86 -3.07
N SER A 108 6.05 2.56 -3.13
CA SER A 108 6.61 1.59 -2.18
C SER A 108 8.15 1.53 -2.27
N LEU A 109 8.70 1.52 -3.49
CA LEU A 109 10.15 1.58 -3.70
C LEU A 109 10.74 2.90 -3.19
N LEU A 110 10.12 4.02 -3.52
CA LEU A 110 10.54 5.35 -3.03
C LEU A 110 10.48 5.40 -1.50
N TYR A 111 9.43 4.87 -0.89
CA TYR A 111 9.29 4.80 0.56
C TYR A 111 10.40 3.95 1.19
N ALA A 112 10.71 2.78 0.61
CA ALA A 112 11.80 1.94 1.10
C ALA A 112 13.18 2.62 1.00
N LEU A 113 13.43 3.36 -0.09
CA LEU A 113 14.65 4.15 -0.25
C LEU A 113 14.71 5.28 0.78
N LEU A 114 13.64 6.05 0.95
CA LEU A 114 13.57 7.12 1.97
C LEU A 114 13.78 6.57 3.38
N TYR A 115 13.17 5.42 3.70
CA TYR A 115 13.35 4.77 4.99
C TYR A 115 14.79 4.26 5.18
N ARG A 116 15.48 3.87 4.11
CA ARG A 116 16.90 3.48 4.18
C ARG A 116 17.80 4.68 4.51
N PHE A 117 17.49 5.88 4.01
CA PHE A 117 18.31 7.07 4.23
C PHE A 117 17.98 7.80 5.54
N ILE A 118 16.71 7.87 5.92
CA ILE A 118 16.20 8.72 7.03
C ILE A 118 15.72 7.85 8.21
N GLY A 119 15.66 6.53 8.04
CA GLY A 119 15.17 5.62 9.06
C GLY A 119 16.07 5.52 10.30
N PRO A 120 15.51 5.10 11.44
CA PRO A 120 16.27 4.88 12.66
C PRO A 120 17.33 3.79 12.48
N PRO A 121 18.45 3.86 13.25
CA PRO A 121 19.51 2.85 13.17
C PRO A 121 18.98 1.45 13.52
N ARG A 122 19.54 0.42 12.87
CA ARG A 122 19.12 -0.99 13.05
C ARG A 122 19.31 -1.52 14.47
N TYR A 123 20.30 -1.03 15.18
CA TYR A 123 20.60 -1.45 16.54
C TYR A 123 20.19 -0.37 17.52
N GLY A 124 19.46 -0.77 18.55
CA GLY A 124 19.24 0.09 19.71
C GLY A 124 20.52 0.28 20.51
N PRO A 125 20.55 1.26 21.43
CA PRO A 125 21.72 1.55 22.25
C PRO A 125 22.16 0.42 23.19
N LEU A 126 21.36 -0.64 23.34
CA LEU A 126 21.66 -1.83 24.13
C LEU A 126 21.79 -3.11 23.29
N ASP A 127 21.51 -3.04 21.99
CA ASP A 127 21.62 -4.22 21.14
C ASP A 127 23.07 -4.40 20.74
N VAL A 128 23.68 -5.46 21.29
CA VAL A 128 24.98 -5.91 20.81
C VAL A 128 24.78 -6.53 19.42
N PRO A 129 25.57 -6.15 18.40
CA PRO A 129 25.48 -6.80 17.10
C PRO A 129 25.73 -8.30 17.26
N PRO A 130 25.11 -9.14 16.41
CA PRO A 130 25.28 -10.58 16.48
C PRO A 130 26.78 -10.93 16.40
N PRO A 131 27.24 -11.88 17.23
CA PRO A 131 28.64 -12.27 17.24
C PRO A 131 29.06 -12.75 15.85
N LYS A 132 30.15 -12.17 15.32
CA LYS A 132 30.66 -12.46 13.96
C LYS A 132 31.13 -13.91 13.77
N HIS A 133 31.33 -14.65 14.86
CA HIS A 133 31.77 -16.04 14.86
C HIS A 133 30.77 -16.91 15.59
N LYS A 134 30.44 -18.06 15.02
CA LYS A 134 29.66 -19.10 15.71
C LYS A 134 30.56 -19.72 16.79
N PRO A 135 30.23 -19.60 18.08
CA PRO A 135 31.00 -20.27 19.12
C PRO A 135 30.88 -21.79 18.95
N LYS A 136 31.98 -22.52 19.18
CA LYS A 136 31.93 -23.99 19.21
C LYS A 136 31.01 -24.43 20.36
N PRO A 137 30.13 -25.42 20.16
CA PRO A 137 29.26 -25.91 21.22
C PRO A 137 30.11 -26.46 22.37
N TYR A 138 29.77 -26.07 23.60
CA TYR A 138 30.42 -26.58 24.80
C TYR A 138 30.09 -28.07 24.94
N LYS A 139 31.12 -28.92 24.98
CA LYS A 139 30.99 -30.36 25.25
C LYS A 139 31.21 -30.55 26.75
N ARG A 140 30.17 -30.96 27.48
CA ARG A 140 30.26 -31.37 28.89
C ARG A 140 30.97 -32.72 28.98
#